data_AF-B1BZ70-F1
#
_entry.id   AF-B1BZ70-F1
#
_cell.length_a   1.000
_cell.length_b   1.000
_cell.length_c   1.000
_cell.angle_alpha   90.00
_cell.angle_beta   90.00
_cell.angle_gamma   90.00
#
_symmetry.space_group_name_H-M   'P 1'
#
loop_
_entity.id
_entity.type
_entity.pdbx_description
1 polymer ?
#
loop_
_entity_poly.entity_id
_entity_poly.type
_entity_poly.pdbx_seq_one_letter_code
_entity_poly.pdbx_strand_id
1 'polypeptide(L)'
;MIQCHKLKSKIEKGYMMMTKPTFTDEFKQGVVQYVLEHPDESKVAIAKQFGIADSTVHKWLKDASSNDGVINSRGSGNYSSDEAKEIARLKKELKDTQDALEVLKKAIGILGN
;
A
#
# COMPACT_ATOMS: atom_id res chain seq x y z
N MET A 1 2.55 -46.37 -2.73
CA MET A 1 3.63 -45.53 -2.15
C MET A 1 3.88 -44.20 -2.88
N ILE A 2 3.41 -44.00 -4.12
CA ILE A 2 3.70 -42.78 -4.93
C ILE A 2 2.82 -41.55 -4.57
N GLN A 3 1.62 -41.76 -4.02
CA GLN A 3 0.69 -40.69 -3.64
C GLN A 3 1.22 -39.83 -2.46
N CYS A 4 1.90 -40.44 -1.48
CA CYS A 4 2.35 -39.73 -0.28
C CYS A 4 3.52 -38.76 -0.55
N HIS A 5 4.44 -39.11 -1.46
CA HIS A 5 5.53 -38.21 -1.88
C HIS A 5 5.02 -37.00 -2.66
N LYS A 6 4.00 -37.17 -3.50
CA LYS A 6 3.42 -36.08 -4.30
C LYS A 6 2.61 -35.09 -3.44
N LEU A 7 2.03 -35.58 -2.34
CA LEU A 7 1.40 -34.76 -1.30
C LEU A 7 2.42 -34.03 -0.42
N LYS A 8 3.50 -34.69 0.02
CA LYS A 8 4.57 -34.02 0.80
C LYS A 8 5.23 -32.87 0.03
N SER A 9 5.53 -33.05 -1.26
CA SER A 9 6.08 -31.98 -2.12
C SER A 9 5.11 -30.80 -2.32
N LYS A 10 3.80 -31.06 -2.36
CA LYS A 10 2.76 -30.00 -2.46
C LYS A 10 2.60 -29.23 -1.16
N ILE A 11 2.69 -29.91 -0.02
CA ILE A 11 2.53 -29.30 1.31
C ILE A 11 3.78 -28.49 1.68
N GLU A 12 4.98 -28.97 1.34
CA GLU A 12 6.25 -28.28 1.61
C GLU A 12 6.41 -27.00 0.78
N LYS A 13 5.93 -26.99 -0.48
CA LYS A 13 5.85 -25.77 -1.31
C LYS A 13 4.81 -24.75 -0.83
N GLY A 14 3.78 -25.18 -0.09
CA GLY A 14 2.75 -24.30 0.47
C GLY A 14 3.20 -23.54 1.73
N TYR A 15 4.29 -23.98 2.35
CA TYR A 15 4.80 -23.47 3.64
C TYR A 15 6.15 -22.75 3.54
N MET A 16 6.59 -22.36 2.33
CA MET A 16 7.66 -21.36 2.22
C MET A 16 7.09 -20.03 2.69
N MET A 17 7.67 -19.49 3.76
CA MET A 17 7.40 -18.17 4.32
C MET A 17 7.40 -17.16 3.17
N MET A 18 6.21 -16.80 2.70
CA MET A 18 6.03 -15.94 1.55
C MET A 18 6.28 -14.51 2.01
N THR A 19 7.55 -14.18 2.25
CA THR A 19 8.01 -12.82 2.37
C THR A 19 7.70 -12.17 1.03
N LYS A 20 6.59 -11.41 0.98
CA LYS A 20 6.19 -10.70 -0.22
C LYS A 20 7.37 -9.85 -0.65
N PRO A 21 7.91 -10.03 -1.87
CA PRO A 21 9.01 -9.21 -2.35
C PRO A 21 8.61 -7.74 -2.23
N THR A 22 9.42 -6.98 -1.49
CA THR A 22 9.23 -5.54 -1.34
C THR A 22 9.91 -4.86 -2.51
N PHE A 23 9.12 -4.28 -3.40
CA PHE A 23 9.61 -3.46 -4.50
C PHE A 23 9.51 -1.99 -4.10
N THR A 24 10.51 -1.19 -4.49
CA THR A 24 10.49 0.27 -4.30
C THR A 24 9.46 0.90 -5.22
N ASP A 25 9.01 2.11 -4.90
CA ASP A 25 7.99 2.80 -5.69
C ASP A 25 8.51 3.21 -7.07
N GLU A 26 9.79 3.58 -7.15
CA GLU A 26 10.46 3.89 -8.42
C GLU A 26 10.46 2.68 -9.36
N PHE A 27 10.73 1.48 -8.83
CA PHE A 27 10.69 0.26 -9.62
C PHE A 27 9.29 -0.03 -10.14
N LYS A 28 8.27 0.10 -9.28
CA LYS A 28 6.87 -0.16 -9.69
C LYS A 28 6.41 0.83 -10.75
N GLN A 29 6.76 2.10 -10.56
CA GLN A 29 6.39 3.17 -11.48
C GLN A 29 7.11 3.00 -12.83
N GLY A 30 8.40 2.63 -12.82
CA GLY A 30 9.15 2.29 -14.03
C GLY A 30 8.53 1.12 -14.81
N VAL A 31 8.10 0.07 -14.12
CA VAL A 31 7.41 -1.07 -14.77
C VAL A 31 6.07 -0.64 -15.37
N VAL A 32 5.28 0.16 -14.64
CA VAL A 32 4.00 0.66 -15.16
C VAL A 32 4.21 1.55 -16.38
N GLN A 33 5.17 2.47 -16.32
CA GLN A 33 5.51 3.34 -17.43
C GLN A 33 5.96 2.55 -18.66
N TYR A 34 6.82 1.53 -18.47
CA TYR A 34 7.25 0.66 -19.54
C TYR A 34 6.08 -0.04 -20.25
N VAL A 35 5.10 -0.53 -19.49
CA VAL A 35 3.89 -1.15 -20.04
C VAL A 35 3.05 -0.16 -20.86
N LEU A 36 3.00 1.12 -20.45
CA LEU A 36 2.27 2.15 -21.17
C LEU A 36 2.99 2.58 -22.46
N GLU A 37 4.32 2.55 -22.46
CA GLU A 37 5.17 2.87 -23.62
C GLU A 37 5.22 1.74 -24.66
N HIS A 38 5.02 0.49 -24.24
CA HIS A 38 5.06 -0.70 -25.10
C HIS A 38 3.71 -1.43 -25.12
N PRO A 39 2.66 -0.84 -25.74
CA PRO A 39 1.33 -1.44 -25.79
C PRO A 39 1.28 -2.71 -26.68
N ASP A 40 2.29 -2.92 -27.52
CA ASP A 40 2.49 -4.07 -28.38
C ASP A 40 3.11 -5.28 -27.64
N GLU A 41 3.81 -5.03 -26.53
CA GLU A 41 4.33 -6.09 -25.68
C GLU A 41 3.26 -6.66 -24.74
N SER A 42 3.22 -7.99 -24.65
CA SER A 42 2.32 -8.63 -23.69
C SER A 42 2.80 -8.38 -22.25
N LYS A 43 1.86 -8.07 -21.35
CA LYS A 43 2.13 -7.90 -19.91
C LYS A 43 2.84 -9.11 -19.28
N VAL A 44 2.63 -10.30 -19.85
CA VAL A 44 3.29 -11.55 -19.43
C VAL A 44 4.77 -11.55 -19.81
N ALA A 45 5.12 -11.06 -21.00
CA ALA A 45 6.51 -10.91 -21.42
C ALA A 45 7.23 -9.87 -20.54
N ILE A 46 6.58 -8.73 -20.31
CA ILE A 46 7.07 -7.67 -19.43
C ILE A 46 7.31 -8.22 -18.01
N ALA A 47 6.33 -8.92 -17.43
CA ALA A 47 6.47 -9.53 -16.11
C ALA A 47 7.68 -10.49 -16.03
N LYS A 48 7.90 -11.30 -17.07
CA LYS A 48 9.07 -12.20 -17.16
C LYS A 48 10.38 -11.43 -17.26
N GLN A 49 10.43 -10.35 -18.04
CA GLN A 49 11.62 -9.49 -18.20
C GLN A 49 12.03 -8.87 -16.86
N PHE A 50 11.06 -8.40 -16.08
CA PHE A 50 11.30 -7.78 -14.78
C PHE A 50 11.36 -8.78 -13.61
N GLY A 51 11.19 -10.09 -13.87
CA GLY A 51 11.26 -11.13 -12.84
C GLY A 51 10.12 -11.07 -11.81
N ILE A 52 8.97 -10.51 -12.18
CA ILE A 52 7.80 -10.33 -11.32
C ILE A 52 6.62 -11.18 -11.79
N ALA A 53 5.65 -11.40 -10.89
CA ALA A 53 4.43 -12.12 -11.26
C ALA A 53 3.53 -11.26 -12.16
N ASP A 54 2.85 -11.89 -13.12
CA ASP A 54 1.88 -11.23 -14.01
C ASP A 54 0.78 -10.50 -13.23
N SER A 55 0.31 -11.11 -12.15
CA SER A 55 -0.69 -10.55 -11.23
C SER A 55 -0.19 -9.29 -10.54
N THR A 56 1.12 -9.16 -10.34
CA THR A 56 1.75 -7.98 -9.74
C THR A 56 1.73 -6.81 -10.70
N VAL A 57 2.05 -7.03 -11.98
CA VAL A 57 1.94 -6.00 -13.03
C VAL A 57 0.50 -5.51 -13.18
N HIS A 58 -0.48 -6.42 -13.23
CA HIS A 58 -1.89 -6.05 -13.31
C HIS A 58 -2.35 -5.22 -12.11
N LYS A 59 -1.91 -5.60 -10.90
CA LYS A 59 -2.21 -4.85 -9.70
C LYS A 59 -1.62 -3.44 -9.76
N TRP A 60 -0.36 -3.29 -10.16
CA TRP A 60 0.26 -1.97 -10.29
C TRP A 60 -0.43 -1.11 -11.33
N LEU A 61 -0.77 -1.64 -12.51
CA LEU A 61 -1.54 -0.87 -13.50
C LEU A 61 -2.87 -0.34 -12.94
N LYS A 62 -3.58 -1.17 -12.17
CA LYS A 62 -4.82 -0.75 -11.49
C LYS A 62 -4.56 0.30 -10.43
N ASP A 63 -3.53 0.11 -9.60
CA ASP A 63 -3.15 1.05 -8.55
C ASP A 63 -2.74 2.40 -9.17
N ALA A 64 -1.96 2.43 -10.25
CA ALA A 64 -1.62 3.65 -10.98
C ALA A 64 -2.86 4.34 -11.55
N SER A 65 -3.76 3.61 -12.21
CA SER A 65 -5.00 4.19 -12.76
C SER A 65 -5.92 4.80 -11.69
N SER A 66 -5.81 4.35 -10.44
CA SER A 66 -6.63 4.84 -9.32
C SER A 66 -6.01 6.04 -8.59
N ASN A 67 -4.73 6.34 -8.82
CA ASN A 67 -3.95 7.37 -8.13
C ASN A 67 -3.31 8.37 -9.12
N ASP A 68 -4.00 8.71 -10.22
CA ASP A 68 -3.50 9.62 -11.27
C ASP A 68 -2.10 9.27 -11.82
N GLY A 69 -1.78 7.98 -11.92
CA GLY A 69 -0.53 7.48 -12.49
C GLY A 69 0.62 7.28 -11.48
N VAL A 70 0.39 7.51 -10.18
CA VAL A 70 1.43 7.34 -9.14
C VAL A 70 1.26 6.02 -8.39
N ILE A 71 2.32 5.21 -8.32
CA ILE A 71 2.32 3.99 -7.49
C ILE A 71 2.90 4.33 -6.13
N ASN A 72 2.05 4.46 -5.11
CA ASN A 72 2.48 4.56 -3.72
C ASN A 72 2.45 3.17 -3.06
N SER A 73 3.58 2.72 -2.51
CA SER A 73 3.64 1.48 -1.73
C SER A 73 2.70 1.57 -0.54
N ARG A 74 1.67 0.71 -0.57
CA ARG A 74 0.72 0.51 0.54
C ARG A 74 1.40 -0.22 1.71
N GLY A 75 2.41 0.41 2.29
CA GLY A 75 3.06 0.03 3.53
C GLY A 75 2.35 0.68 4.71
N SER A 76 2.00 -0.14 5.70
CA SER A 76 1.35 0.20 6.98
C SER A 76 1.59 1.64 7.46
N GLY A 77 0.63 2.54 7.24
CA GLY A 77 0.51 3.79 7.98
C GLY A 77 0.99 5.09 7.34
N ASN A 78 1.21 5.17 6.01
CA ASN A 78 1.75 6.41 5.43
C ASN A 78 0.73 7.25 4.66
N TYR A 79 0.65 8.52 5.04
CA TYR A 79 -0.09 9.56 4.34
C TYR A 79 0.49 9.76 2.93
N SER A 80 -0.36 10.10 1.95
CA SER A 80 0.02 10.20 0.53
C SER A 80 1.09 11.26 0.21
N SER A 81 1.44 12.12 1.17
CA SER A 81 2.52 13.11 1.09
C SER A 81 2.93 13.57 2.50
N ASP A 82 4.09 14.22 2.61
CA ASP A 82 4.50 14.92 3.85
C ASP A 82 3.47 15.98 4.27
N GLU A 83 2.83 16.62 3.29
CA GLU A 83 1.71 17.54 3.53
C GLU A 83 0.50 16.81 4.13
N ALA A 84 0.13 15.63 3.62
CA ALA A 84 -0.98 14.85 4.17
C ALA A 84 -0.69 14.36 5.59
N LYS A 85 0.58 14.09 5.92
CA LYS A 85 1.03 13.77 7.27
C LYS A 85 0.91 14.98 8.20
N GLU A 86 1.33 16.15 7.75
CA GLU A 86 1.20 17.38 8.52
C GLU A 86 -0.27 17.78 8.71
N ILE A 87 -1.11 17.65 7.68
CA ILE A 87 -2.56 17.87 7.78
C ILE A 87 -3.17 16.97 8.85
N ALA A 88 -2.78 15.70 8.91
CA ALA A 88 -3.29 14.78 9.91
C ALA A 88 -2.80 15.11 11.33
N ARG A 89 -1.53 15.54 11.47
CA ARG A 89 -0.99 16.02 12.74
C ARG A 89 -1.74 17.26 13.22
N LEU A 90 -1.90 18.24 12.34
CA LEU A 90 -2.60 19.50 12.63
C LEU A 90 -4.09 19.27 12.96
N LYS A 91 -4.78 18.37 12.25
CA LYS A 91 -6.17 18.00 12.57
C LYS A 91 -6.30 17.37 13.95
N LYS A 92 -5.34 16.54 14.35
CA LYS A 92 -5.32 15.96 15.69
C LYS A 92 -5.10 17.03 16.77
N GLU A 93 -4.12 17.91 16.56
CA GLU A 93 -3.80 19.01 17.48
C GLU A 93 -4.98 19.99 17.65
N LEU A 94 -5.66 20.33 16.55
CA LEU A 94 -6.89 21.13 16.59
C LEU A 94 -8.01 20.45 17.39
N LYS A 95 -8.15 19.14 17.25
CA LYS A 95 -9.16 18.40 18.02
C LYS A 95 -8.81 18.38 19.51
N ASP A 96 -7.57 18.07 19.86
CA ASP A 96 -7.12 17.99 21.25
C ASP A 96 -7.28 19.35 21.96
N THR A 97 -7.00 20.46 21.25
CA THR A 97 -7.22 21.82 21.78
C THR A 97 -8.70 22.18 21.91
N GLN A 98 -9.54 21.78 20.96
CA GLN A 98 -11.00 21.96 21.07
C GLN A 98 -11.60 21.15 22.21
N ASP A 99 -11.19 19.89 22.37
CA ASP A 99 -11.64 19.04 23.48
C ASP A 99 -11.22 19.63 24.82
N ALA A 100 -10.00 20.18 24.93
CA ALA A 100 -9.55 20.88 26.12
C ALA A 100 -10.39 22.13 26.43
N LEU A 101 -10.72 22.94 25.42
CA LEU A 101 -11.60 24.11 25.58
C LEU A 101 -13.01 23.71 26.03
N GLU A 102 -13.57 22.64 25.48
CA GLU A 102 -14.89 22.17 25.87
C GLU A 102 -14.92 21.66 27.32
N VAL A 103 -13.86 20.99 27.78
CA VAL A 103 -13.70 20.62 29.19
C VAL A 103 -13.64 21.86 30.09
N LEU A 104 -12.84 22.86 29.72
CA LEU A 104 -12.71 24.10 30.49
C LEU A 104 -14.04 24.88 30.57
N LYS A 105 -14.76 25.01 29.45
CA LYS A 105 -16.09 25.65 29.42
C LYS A 105 -17.07 24.91 30.32
N LYS A 106 -17.10 23.57 30.27
CA LYS A 106 -17.97 22.76 31.14
C LYS A 106 -17.62 22.96 32.61
N ALA A 107 -16.35 23.00 32.96
CA ALA A 107 -15.92 23.24 34.35
C ALA A 107 -16.38 24.63 34.86
N ILE A 108 -16.22 25.68 34.04
CA ILE A 108 -16.70 27.03 34.39
C ILE A 108 -18.23 27.03 34.54
N GLY A 109 -18.97 26.37 33.64
CA GLY A 109 -20.43 26.30 33.73
C GLY A 109 -20.95 25.55 34.96
N ILE A 110 -20.20 24.57 35.47
CA ILE A 110 -20.54 23.84 36.71
C ILE A 110 -20.22 24.67 37.95
N LEU A 111 -19.12 25.45 37.94
CA LEU A 111 -18.67 26.25 39.08
C LEU A 111 -19.33 27.63 39.18
N GLY A 112 -19.82 28.16 38.06
CA GLY A 112 -20.47 29.47 37.98
C GLY A 112 -21.99 29.47 38.24
N ASN A 113 -22.54 28.35 38.70
CA ASN A 113 -23.96 28.17 39.03
C ASN A 113 -24.15 27.72 40.47
#